data_AF-A0A3R6DYV8-F1
#
_entry.id   AF-A0A3R6DYV8-F1
#
_cell.length_a   1.000
_cell.length_b   1.000
_cell.length_c   1.000
_cell.angle_alpha   90.00
_cell.angle_beta   90.00
_cell.angle_gamma   90.00
#
_symmetry.space_group_name_H-M   'P 1'
#
loop_
_entity.id
_entity.type
_entity.pdbx_description
1 polymer ?
#
loop_
_entity_poly.entity_id
_entity_poly.type
_entity_poly.pdbx_seq_one_letter_code
_entity_poly.pdbx_strand_id
1 'polypeptide(L)'
;MITDYYTAVHWLKSAFILCNEIVENDESVIENIEYPEMTEEERNRIEIFQWFLTNMSEEDKEWMQKNFPDLIFSYSDKLDLWILCVDHFGTMWKGVPTTTNCENAAKASQLP
;
A
#
# COMPACT_ATOMS: atom_id res chain seq x y z
N MET A 1 3.56 9.81 13.10
CA MET A 1 4.96 9.36 13.34
C MET A 1 5.52 8.81 12.04
N ILE A 2 6.80 8.46 11.96
CA ILE A 2 7.40 7.87 10.75
C ILE A 2 7.83 6.43 11.02
N THR A 3 7.60 5.57 10.05
CA THR A 3 8.15 4.21 9.95
C THR A 3 8.68 4.00 8.53
N ASP A 4 9.02 2.76 8.15
CA ASP A 4 9.38 2.40 6.78
C ASP A 4 8.35 1.45 6.16
N TYR A 5 8.29 1.44 4.83
CA TYR A 5 7.33 0.62 4.06
C TYR A 5 7.44 -0.86 4.41
N TYR A 6 8.67 -1.36 4.57
CA TYR A 6 8.93 -2.74 4.99
C TYR A 6 8.26 -3.06 6.34
N THR A 7 8.42 -2.18 7.33
CA THR A 7 7.81 -2.35 8.65
C THR A 7 6.29 -2.28 8.54
N ALA A 8 5.75 -1.28 7.83
CA ALA A 8 4.30 -1.10 7.67
C ALA A 8 3.62 -2.37 7.14
N VAL A 9 4.09 -2.90 6.01
CA VAL A 9 3.50 -4.11 5.39
C VAL A 9 3.75 -5.38 6.19
N HIS A 10 4.79 -5.42 7.04
CA HIS A 10 5.06 -6.57 7.92
C HIS A 10 4.00 -6.72 9.02
N TRP A 11 3.35 -5.63 9.43
CA TRP A 11 2.24 -5.69 10.40
C TRP A 11 1.04 -6.44 9.86
N LEU A 12 0.91 -6.49 8.54
CA LEU A 12 -0.25 -7.07 7.88
C LEU A 12 -0.35 -8.58 8.03
N LYS A 13 0.76 -9.31 8.28
CA LYS A 13 0.78 -10.79 8.29
C LYS A 13 0.11 -11.46 7.07
N SER A 14 -0.16 -10.72 6.00
CA SER A 14 -0.73 -11.21 4.76
C SER A 14 0.37 -11.62 3.78
N ALA A 15 -0.01 -12.43 2.80
CA ALA A 15 0.83 -12.70 1.66
C ALA A 15 0.83 -11.49 0.72
N PHE A 16 2.00 -11.19 0.14
CA PHE A 16 2.16 -10.21 -0.93
C PHE A 16 2.73 -10.92 -2.15
N ILE A 17 2.01 -10.88 -3.27
CA ILE A 17 2.48 -11.46 -4.54
C ILE A 17 2.58 -10.34 -5.56
N LEU A 18 3.81 -10.05 -6.02
CA LEU A 18 4.06 -9.09 -7.10
C LEU A 18 3.35 -9.56 -8.37
N CYS A 19 2.50 -8.69 -8.94
CA CYS A 19 1.72 -8.96 -10.14
C CYS A 19 1.52 -7.67 -10.94
N ASN A 20 2.60 -7.15 -11.55
CA ASN A 20 2.52 -5.89 -12.29
C ASN A 20 1.58 -5.94 -13.50
N GLU A 21 1.42 -7.12 -14.11
CA GLU A 21 0.55 -7.32 -15.26
C GLU A 21 -0.95 -7.26 -14.90
N ILE A 22 -1.32 -7.14 -13.60
CA ILE A 22 -2.73 -7.16 -13.19
C ILE A 22 -3.53 -6.03 -13.84
N VAL A 23 -2.94 -4.85 -13.98
CA VAL A 23 -3.60 -3.68 -14.57
C VAL A 23 -3.88 -3.81 -16.07
N GLU A 24 -3.19 -4.72 -16.75
CA GLU A 24 -3.48 -5.03 -18.16
C GLU A 24 -4.63 -6.05 -18.29
N ASN A 25 -4.92 -6.78 -17.21
CA ASN A 25 -5.84 -7.91 -17.19
C ASN A 25 -7.14 -7.63 -16.43
N ASP A 26 -7.17 -6.54 -15.65
CA ASP A 26 -8.30 -6.09 -14.86
C ASP A 26 -8.28 -4.56 -14.72
N GLU A 27 -9.14 -3.89 -15.50
CA GLU A 27 -9.25 -2.42 -15.51
C GLU A 27 -9.76 -1.86 -14.18
N SER A 28 -10.51 -2.65 -13.41
CA SER A 28 -11.04 -2.24 -12.11
C SER A 28 -9.93 -1.86 -11.13
N VAL A 29 -8.74 -2.46 -11.28
CA VAL A 29 -7.59 -2.16 -10.41
C VAL A 29 -7.11 -0.72 -10.58
N ILE A 30 -7.32 -0.10 -11.75
CA ILE A 30 -7.03 1.33 -11.95
C ILE A 30 -8.22 2.18 -11.49
N GLU A 31 -9.45 1.75 -11.80
CA GLU A 31 -10.66 2.50 -11.47
C GLU A 31 -10.93 2.58 -9.96
N ASN A 32 -10.54 1.56 -9.22
CA ASN A 32 -10.79 1.41 -7.78
C ASN A 32 -9.64 1.92 -6.89
N ILE A 33 -8.66 2.66 -7.44
CA ILE A 33 -7.55 3.17 -6.62
C ILE A 33 -8.09 4.14 -5.56
N GLU A 34 -7.85 3.79 -4.29
CA GLU A 34 -8.15 4.62 -3.15
C GLU A 34 -6.91 5.44 -2.78
N TYR A 35 -6.91 6.71 -3.20
CA TYR A 35 -5.87 7.64 -2.80
C TYR A 35 -6.13 8.14 -1.36
N PRO A 36 -5.07 8.33 -0.56
CA PRO A 36 -5.14 9.06 0.71
C PRO A 36 -5.77 10.44 0.56
N GLU A 37 -6.07 11.11 1.68
CA GLU A 37 -6.57 12.49 1.68
C GLU A 37 -5.56 13.45 1.02
N MET A 38 -5.73 13.62 -0.29
CA MET A 38 -4.84 14.39 -1.16
C MET A 38 -5.65 15.27 -2.09
N THR A 39 -5.05 16.38 -2.52
CA THR A 39 -5.59 17.20 -3.60
C THR A 39 -5.49 16.47 -4.94
N GLU A 40 -6.27 16.90 -5.93
CA GLU A 40 -6.21 16.33 -7.29
C GLU A 40 -4.83 16.54 -7.93
N GLU A 41 -4.17 17.67 -7.66
CA GLU A 41 -2.82 17.94 -8.14
C GLU A 41 -1.77 17.01 -7.54
N GLU A 42 -1.91 16.64 -6.26
CA GLU A 42 -1.03 15.67 -5.60
C GLU A 42 -1.25 14.27 -6.16
N ARG A 43 -2.52 13.86 -6.33
CA ARG A 43 -2.86 12.57 -6.95
C ARG A 43 -2.28 12.42 -8.34
N ASN A 44 -2.39 13.46 -9.18
CA ASN A 44 -1.85 13.45 -10.55
C ASN A 44 -0.32 13.36 -10.63
N ARG A 45 0.40 13.49 -9.50
CA ARG A 45 1.86 13.31 -9.42
C ARG A 45 2.26 11.93 -8.90
N ILE A 46 1.31 11.15 -8.40
CA ILE A 46 1.57 9.78 -7.97
C ILE A 46 1.63 8.88 -9.19
N GLU A 47 2.71 8.12 -9.29
CA GLU A 47 2.87 7.08 -10.29
C GLU A 47 3.03 5.75 -9.55
N ILE A 48 2.15 4.78 -9.84
CA ILE A 48 2.22 3.45 -9.24
C ILE A 48 3.13 2.57 -10.11
N PHE A 49 4.22 2.08 -9.52
CA PHE A 49 5.24 1.30 -10.21
C PHE A 49 5.11 -0.21 -9.99
N GLN A 50 4.53 -0.64 -8.87
CA GLN A 50 4.36 -2.06 -8.57
C GLN A 50 3.00 -2.35 -7.94
N TRP A 51 2.46 -3.52 -8.28
CA TRP A 51 1.13 -3.97 -7.84
C TRP A 51 1.27 -5.31 -7.14
N PHE A 52 0.78 -5.40 -5.89
CA PHE A 52 0.87 -6.62 -5.10
C PHE A 52 -0.51 -7.15 -4.78
N LEU A 53 -0.80 -8.38 -5.19
CA LEU A 53 -1.98 -9.10 -4.73
C LEU A 53 -1.84 -9.38 -3.23
N THR A 54 -2.93 -9.16 -2.49
CA THR A 54 -2.98 -9.45 -1.05
C THR A 54 -4.19 -10.31 -0.74
N ASN A 55 -4.11 -11.12 0.32
CA ASN A 55 -5.24 -11.87 0.85
C ASN A 55 -5.91 -11.15 2.03
N MET A 56 -5.83 -9.81 2.07
CA MET A 56 -6.48 -8.99 3.09
C MET A 56 -7.99 -9.07 3.01
N SER A 57 -8.64 -8.99 4.16
CA SER A 57 -10.05 -8.63 4.26
C SER A 57 -10.25 -7.11 4.18
N GLU A 58 -11.50 -6.65 4.03
CA GLU A 58 -11.84 -5.23 4.20
C GLU A 58 -11.39 -4.69 5.56
N GLU A 59 -11.58 -5.46 6.65
CA GLU A 59 -11.18 -5.05 7.99
C GLU A 59 -9.68 -4.82 8.11
N ASP A 60 -8.88 -5.70 7.48
CA ASP A 60 -7.42 -5.53 7.42
C ASP A 60 -7.06 -4.26 6.65
N LYS A 61 -7.71 -4.01 5.50
CA LYS A 61 -7.48 -2.82 4.69
C LYS A 61 -7.87 -1.53 5.41
N GLU A 62 -9.04 -1.48 6.05
CA GLU A 62 -9.47 -0.34 6.88
C GLU A 62 -8.48 -0.07 8.02
N TRP A 63 -8.01 -1.13 8.68
CA TRP A 63 -7.02 -1.01 9.74
C TRP A 63 -5.69 -0.44 9.20
N MET A 64 -5.25 -0.89 8.03
CA MET A 64 -4.04 -0.38 7.40
C MET A 64 -4.17 1.09 7.04
N GLN A 65 -5.22 1.49 6.33
CA GLN A 65 -5.39 2.89 5.93
C GLN A 65 -5.45 3.81 7.17
N LYS A 66 -6.05 3.35 8.26
CA LYS A 66 -6.10 4.09 9.52
C LYS A 66 -4.72 4.23 10.20
N ASN A 67 -3.89 3.19 10.14
CA ASN A 67 -2.62 3.15 10.87
C ASN A 67 -1.40 3.56 10.02
N PHE A 68 -1.52 3.50 8.70
CA PHE A 68 -0.52 3.80 7.69
C PHE A 68 -1.17 4.59 6.55
N PRO A 69 -1.54 5.85 6.79
CA PRO A 69 -2.42 6.61 5.90
C PRO A 69 -1.83 6.92 4.53
N ASP A 70 -0.51 6.80 4.36
CA ASP A 70 0.15 7.06 3.08
C ASP A 70 0.18 5.82 2.16
N LEU A 71 -0.26 4.65 2.65
CA LEU A 71 -0.40 3.47 1.79
C LEU A 71 -1.57 3.67 0.83
N ILE A 72 -1.41 3.12 -0.37
CA ILE A 72 -2.39 3.21 -1.45
C ILE A 72 -2.87 1.79 -1.72
N PHE A 73 -4.19 1.60 -1.74
CA PHE A 73 -4.80 0.33 -2.08
C PHE A 73 -5.76 0.49 -3.25
N SER A 74 -6.03 -0.62 -3.93
CA SER A 74 -7.08 -0.74 -4.95
C SER A 74 -7.74 -2.10 -4.83
N TYR A 75 -8.81 -2.33 -5.58
CA TYR A 75 -9.55 -3.59 -5.59
C TYR A 75 -9.66 -4.19 -6.99
N SER A 76 -9.37 -5.48 -7.11
CA SER A 76 -9.62 -6.28 -8.31
C SER A 76 -11.00 -6.92 -8.21
N ASP A 77 -11.95 -6.47 -9.02
CA ASP A 77 -13.31 -7.05 -9.08
C ASP A 77 -13.27 -8.47 -9.66
N LYS A 78 -12.29 -8.74 -10.53
CA LYS A 78 -12.13 -10.03 -11.20
C LYS A 78 -11.57 -11.11 -10.29
N LEU A 79 -10.63 -10.76 -9.41
CA LEU A 79 -10.00 -11.69 -8.47
C LEU A 79 -10.66 -11.66 -7.10
N ASP A 80 -11.47 -10.64 -6.80
CA ASP A 80 -12.07 -10.39 -5.49
C ASP A 80 -10.99 -10.25 -4.40
N LEU A 81 -9.96 -9.42 -4.68
CA LEU A 81 -8.80 -9.23 -3.81
C LEU A 81 -8.36 -7.76 -3.74
N TRP A 82 -7.88 -7.37 -2.56
CA TRP A 82 -7.19 -6.10 -2.34
C TRP A 82 -5.79 -6.11 -2.95
N ILE A 83 -5.44 -5.01 -3.59
CA ILE A 83 -4.15 -4.75 -4.22
C ILE A 83 -3.43 -3.66 -3.44
N LEU A 84 -2.18 -3.92 -3.05
CA LEU A 84 -1.28 -2.87 -2.55
C LEU A 84 -0.60 -2.20 -3.75
N CYS A 85 -0.77 -0.88 -3.85
CA CYS A 85 -0.23 -0.04 -4.92
C CYS A 85 1.03 0.66 -4.41
N VAL A 86 2.17 0.40 -5.05
CA VAL A 86 3.48 0.91 -4.62
C VAL A 86 3.95 2.02 -5.53
N ASP A 87 4.13 3.21 -4.98
CA ASP A 87 4.47 4.46 -5.66
C ASP A 87 5.98 4.79 -5.69
N HIS A 88 6.80 3.98 -5.00
CA HIS A 88 8.24 4.14 -5.03
C HIS A 88 8.86 3.24 -6.12
N PHE A 89 9.73 3.82 -6.95
CA PHE A 89 10.30 3.21 -8.17
C PHE A 89 11.29 2.04 -7.89
N GLY A 90 10.81 0.94 -7.32
CA GLY A 90 11.59 -0.26 -7.03
C GLY A 90 12.66 -0.09 -5.93
N THR A 91 12.66 1.05 -5.21
CA THR A 91 13.50 1.25 -4.03
C THR A 91 13.20 0.15 -3.00
N MET A 92 14.25 -0.40 -2.39
CA MET A 92 14.08 -1.38 -1.31
C MET A 92 13.16 -0.81 -0.24
N TRP A 93 12.13 -1.57 0.14
CA TRP A 93 11.07 -1.10 1.05
C TRP A 93 11.62 -0.65 2.41
N LYS A 94 12.74 -1.23 2.84
CA LYS A 94 13.49 -0.78 4.01
C LYS A 94 14.16 0.56 3.71
N GLY A 95 13.77 1.59 4.45
CA GLY A 95 14.29 2.95 4.29
C GLY A 95 13.44 3.85 3.38
N VAL A 96 12.35 3.33 2.77
CA VAL A 96 11.31 4.18 2.19
C VAL A 96 10.38 4.63 3.31
N PRO A 97 10.35 5.94 3.67
CA PRO A 97 9.56 6.41 4.80
C PRO A 97 8.06 6.40 4.49
N THR A 98 7.26 6.13 5.52
CA THR A 98 5.81 6.31 5.47
C THR A 98 5.29 6.77 6.84
N THR A 99 4.18 7.49 6.85
CA THR A 99 3.52 7.94 8.07
C THR A 99 2.84 6.77 8.76
N THR A 100 2.90 6.78 10.09
CA THR A 100 2.15 5.84 10.92
C THR A 100 1.52 6.50 12.14
N ASN A 101 0.34 6.01 12.50
CA ASN A 101 -0.36 6.31 13.75
C ASN A 101 -0.07 5.26 14.85
N CYS A 102 0.69 4.19 14.53
CA CYS A 102 1.06 3.14 15.47
C CYS A 102 2.45 3.40 16.07
N GLU A 103 2.52 3.66 17.39
CA GLU A 103 3.80 3.91 18.07
C GLU A 103 4.78 2.74 17.95
N ASN A 104 4.27 1.51 17.99
CA ASN A 104 5.10 0.31 17.90
C ASN A 104 5.72 0.17 16.51
N ALA A 105 4.99 0.54 15.45
CA ALA A 105 5.53 0.54 14.09
C ALA A 105 6.62 1.60 13.92
N ALA A 106 6.43 2.79 14.50
CA ALA A 106 7.45 3.84 14.49
C ALA A 106 8.74 3.37 15.20
N LYS A 107 8.62 2.77 16.39
CA LYS A 107 9.76 2.25 17.16
C LYS A 107 10.47 1.10 16.43
N ALA A 108 9.72 0.18 15.82
CA ALA A 108 10.29 -0.99 15.14
C ALA A 108 11.19 -0.61 13.94
N SER A 109 10.86 0.47 13.21
CA SER A 109 11.67 0.93 12.08
C SER A 109 13.07 1.44 12.47
N GLN A 110 13.24 1.88 13.72
CA GLN A 110 14.47 2.47 14.25
C GLN A 110 15.43 1.41 14.81
N LEU A 111 14.98 0.15 14.93
CA LEU A 111 15.85 -0.95 15.31
C LEU A 111 16.77 -1.32 14.14
N PRO A 112 18.07 -1.55 14.42
CA PRO A 112 19.06 -1.87 13.38
C PRO A 112 18.77 -3.20 12.67
#